data_AF-A0AAD2FMK4-F1
#
_entry.id   AF-A0AAD2FMK4-F1
#
_cell.length_a   1.000
_cell.length_b   1.000
_cell.length_c   1.000
_cell.angle_alpha   90.00
_cell.angle_beta   90.00
_cell.angle_gamma   90.00
#
_symmetry.space_group_name_H-M   'P 1'
#
loop_
_entity.id
_entity.type
_entity.pdbx_description
1 polymer ?
#
loop_
_entity_poly.entity_id
_entity_poly.type
_entity_poly.pdbx_seq_one_letter_code
_entity_poly.pdbx_strand_id
1 'polypeptide(L)'
;MAYLLLINDNGNLFYLLVHAPAFYKSLPGVASRCNGKAYAFTGNVVANTITMVEFPQDAFMSPGTGTEENVPKDLEQALDILQLNPDDSSIGPFQDTDANIKQVKTGYYIPLPHRYVHLVLGRQGFIDLAAAIKNTGDKIECPELTNWLLLSLVRAGAGAPPTLATTLPDRPFNDAALKVQRRELLEQHLPGLKEASLPSMLGIQQSLAQSVNKLVRTQKDAQTKATAQEAKSKAPKSVDGFFGPMLHKLLSVLHFQDTSQCSPVWSEWASQSKKNNLDVLETALRSQASSEATMGFGITHCHSGLGEDSEGGETWKQQH
;
A
#
# COMPACT_ATOMS: atom_id res chain seq x y z
N MET A 1 11.64 20.95 -3.49
CA MET A 1 12.33 21.49 -2.30
C MET A 1 11.44 22.54 -1.66
N ALA A 2 11.40 22.57 -0.32
CA ALA A 2 10.62 23.52 0.47
C ALA A 2 11.56 24.47 1.22
N TYR A 3 11.14 25.71 1.37
CA TYR A 3 11.88 26.75 2.06
C TYR A 3 10.97 27.43 3.09
N LEU A 4 11.60 27.86 4.16
CA LEU A 4 10.99 28.58 5.26
C LEU A 4 11.44 30.03 5.23
N LEU A 5 10.51 30.95 5.47
CA LEU A 5 10.79 32.37 5.70
C LEU A 5 9.92 32.93 6.82
N LEU A 6 10.40 33.99 7.47
CA LEU A 6 9.66 34.72 8.50
C LEU A 6 8.98 35.94 7.89
N ILE A 7 7.67 36.05 8.08
CA ILE A 7 6.86 37.18 7.62
C ILE A 7 6.50 38.05 8.81
N ASN A 8 6.64 39.36 8.63
CA ASN A 8 6.02 40.39 9.45
C ASN A 8 4.91 41.07 8.63
N ASP A 9 3.66 40.75 8.95
CA ASP A 9 2.49 41.40 8.36
C ASP A 9 1.84 42.28 9.43
N ASN A 10 2.07 43.59 9.35
CA ASN A 10 1.50 44.59 10.25
C ASN A 10 1.72 44.29 11.75
N GLY A 11 2.90 43.77 12.11
CA GLY A 11 3.25 43.40 13.48
C GLY A 11 2.92 41.95 13.85
N ASN A 12 2.25 41.21 12.96
CA ASN A 12 2.00 39.79 13.16
C ASN A 12 3.12 38.96 12.52
N LEU A 13 3.86 38.23 13.36
CA LEU A 13 4.96 37.38 12.94
C LEU A 13 4.48 35.95 12.71
N PHE A 14 4.76 35.40 11.53
CA PHE A 14 4.48 34.00 11.23
C PHE A 14 5.45 33.41 10.22
N TYR A 15 5.59 32.09 10.26
CA TYR A 15 6.38 31.35 9.29
C TYR A 15 5.56 31.06 8.04
N LEU A 16 6.12 31.38 6.88
CA LEU A 16 5.56 31.02 5.59
C LEU A 16 6.38 29.90 4.98
N LEU A 17 5.70 28.83 4.57
CA LEU A 17 6.30 27.77 3.78
C LEU A 17 6.13 28.10 2.29
N VAL A 18 7.22 28.07 1.54
CA VAL A 18 7.19 28.13 0.08
C VAL A 18 7.85 26.90 -0.53
N HIS A 19 7.36 26.43 -1.66
CA HIS A 19 7.91 25.24 -2.31
C HIS A 19 7.91 25.34 -3.83
N ALA A 20 8.77 24.50 -4.43
CA ALA A 20 8.97 24.43 -5.88
C ALA A 20 9.21 25.81 -6.54
N PRO A 21 10.21 26.59 -6.08
CA PRO A 21 10.62 27.80 -6.79
C PRO A 21 11.11 27.42 -8.19
N ALA A 22 10.62 28.12 -9.21
CA ALA A 22 11.08 27.95 -10.58
C ALA A 22 11.02 29.27 -11.35
N PHE A 23 11.99 29.49 -12.23
CA PHE A 23 11.99 30.64 -13.14
C PHE A 23 10.88 30.51 -14.18
N TYR A 24 10.12 31.58 -14.34
CA TYR A 24 9.22 31.72 -15.48
C TYR A 24 10.03 32.05 -16.74
N LYS A 25 9.88 31.21 -17.75
CA LYS A 25 10.52 31.38 -19.06
C LYS A 25 9.44 31.77 -20.05
N SER A 26 9.41 33.05 -20.42
CA SER A 26 8.47 33.52 -21.45
C SER A 26 8.82 32.91 -22.82
N LEU A 27 7.81 32.80 -23.69
CA LEU A 27 8.03 32.42 -25.08
C LEU A 27 8.76 33.58 -25.82
N PRO A 28 9.73 33.28 -26.69
CA PRO A 28 10.38 34.30 -27.50
C PRO A 28 9.37 35.19 -28.24
N GLY A 29 9.51 36.51 -28.11
CA GLY A 29 8.62 37.49 -28.75
C GLY A 29 7.33 37.82 -28.00
N VAL A 30 7.01 37.13 -26.90
CA VAL A 30 5.84 37.45 -26.07
C VAL A 30 6.28 38.25 -24.84
N ALA A 31 5.95 39.54 -24.82
CA ALA A 31 6.20 40.37 -23.65
C ALA A 31 5.33 39.90 -22.48
N SER A 32 5.95 39.32 -21.45
CA SER A 32 5.30 39.00 -20.18
C SER A 32 6.01 39.74 -19.05
N ARG A 33 5.22 40.35 -18.15
CA ARG A 33 5.71 41.00 -16.93
C ARG A 33 6.34 40.00 -15.95
N CYS A 34 6.10 38.71 -16.17
CA CYS A 34 6.63 37.63 -15.35
C CYS A 34 8.03 37.18 -15.81
N ASN A 35 8.51 37.65 -16.97
CA ASN A 35 9.76 37.17 -17.56
C ASN A 35 10.97 37.44 -16.67
N GLY A 36 11.83 36.43 -16.49
CA GLY A 36 13.05 36.53 -15.68
C GLY A 36 12.82 36.49 -14.16
N LYS A 37 11.56 36.36 -13.71
CA LYS A 37 11.21 36.22 -12.28
C LYS A 37 11.06 34.75 -11.89
N ALA A 38 11.35 34.44 -10.63
CA ALA A 38 11.08 33.15 -10.05
C ALA A 38 9.76 33.18 -9.28
N TYR A 39 9.05 32.05 -9.28
CA TYR A 39 7.79 31.88 -8.56
C TYR A 39 7.79 30.59 -7.77
N ALA A 40 7.23 30.65 -6.56
CA ALA A 40 7.03 29.52 -5.68
C ALA A 40 5.55 29.35 -5.35
N PHE A 41 5.20 28.17 -4.86
CA PHE A 41 3.87 27.90 -4.31
C PHE A 41 3.88 28.11 -2.80
N THR A 42 2.74 28.55 -2.27
CA THR A 42 2.54 28.70 -0.83
C THR A 42 1.11 28.34 -0.43
N GLY A 43 0.95 27.97 0.85
CA GLY A 43 -0.31 27.57 1.44
C GLY A 43 -0.85 26.24 0.93
N ASN A 44 -2.12 25.98 1.26
CA ASN A 44 -2.80 24.75 0.90
C ASN A 44 -3.39 24.82 -0.52
N VAL A 45 -3.59 23.64 -1.12
CA VAL A 45 -4.37 23.50 -2.35
C VAL A 45 -5.86 23.65 -2.00
N VAL A 46 -6.52 24.67 -2.57
CA VAL A 46 -7.95 24.93 -2.42
C VAL A 46 -8.59 24.89 -3.80
N ALA A 47 -9.63 24.07 -3.98
CA ALA A 47 -10.33 23.93 -5.27
C ALA A 47 -9.37 23.68 -6.47
N ASN A 48 -8.42 22.76 -6.29
CA ASN A 48 -7.37 22.43 -7.27
C ASN A 48 -6.45 23.60 -7.69
N THR A 49 -6.45 24.68 -6.90
CA THR A 49 -5.62 25.86 -7.10
C THR A 49 -4.72 26.04 -5.88
N ILE A 50 -3.45 26.33 -6.12
CA ILE A 50 -2.49 26.67 -5.06
C ILE A 50 -2.06 28.12 -5.25
N THR A 51 -1.83 28.81 -4.14
CA THR A 51 -1.39 30.20 -4.19
C THR A 51 0.05 30.25 -4.69
N MET A 52 0.32 31.18 -5.59
CA MET A 52 1.67 31.46 -6.07
C MET A 52 2.15 32.78 -5.50
N VAL A 53 3.45 32.86 -5.28
CA VAL A 53 4.15 34.07 -4.84
C VAL A 53 5.44 34.23 -5.63
N GLU A 54 5.88 35.47 -5.80
CA GLU A 54 7.21 35.78 -6.35
C GLU A 54 8.28 35.27 -5.38
N PHE A 55 9.26 34.54 -5.92
CA PHE A 55 10.41 34.07 -5.18
C PHE A 55 11.57 35.03 -5.44
N PRO A 56 12.05 35.76 -4.41
CA PRO A 56 13.05 36.81 -4.59
C PRO A 56 14.39 36.27 -5.05
N GLN A 57 15.13 37.05 -5.85
CA GLN A 57 16.47 36.66 -6.32
C GLN A 57 17.51 36.69 -5.18
N ASP A 58 17.29 37.55 -4.19
CA ASP A 58 18.09 37.73 -2.98
C ASP A 58 17.60 36.85 -1.81
N ALA A 59 16.77 35.83 -2.06
CA ALA A 59 16.25 34.92 -1.04
C ALA A 59 17.32 34.35 -0.09
N PHE A 60 18.52 34.07 -0.61
CA PHE A 60 19.62 33.48 0.15
C PHE A 60 20.65 34.50 0.65
N MET A 61 20.42 35.80 0.41
CA MET A 61 21.26 36.86 0.95
C MET A 61 20.96 37.06 2.43
N SER A 62 22.00 37.39 3.20
CA SER A 62 21.86 37.69 4.62
C SER A 62 21.23 39.06 4.86
N PRO A 63 20.40 39.21 5.89
CA PRO A 63 19.87 40.50 6.26
C PRO A 63 20.99 41.45 6.76
N GLY A 64 20.85 42.75 6.49
CA GLY A 64 21.78 43.79 6.95
C GLY A 64 23.06 43.97 6.12
N THR A 65 24.00 44.77 6.62
CA THR A 65 25.29 45.11 5.97
C THR A 65 26.31 43.95 6.00
N GLY A 66 25.85 42.72 6.22
CA GLY A 66 26.68 41.51 6.26
C GLY A 66 27.34 41.22 7.61
N THR A 67 26.99 41.93 8.68
CA THR A 67 27.43 41.68 10.06
C THR A 67 26.70 40.48 10.68
N GLU A 68 27.39 39.74 11.54
CA GLU A 68 26.79 38.67 12.33
C GLU A 68 25.95 39.26 13.48
N GLU A 69 24.86 38.60 13.84
CA GLU A 69 23.98 39.05 14.92
C GLU A 69 24.07 38.15 16.14
N ASN A 70 23.92 38.75 17.32
CA ASN A 70 23.96 38.06 18.59
C ASN A 70 22.65 37.30 18.82
N VAL A 71 22.76 35.98 18.97
CA VAL A 71 21.64 35.09 19.29
C VAL A 71 21.99 34.24 20.52
N PRO A 72 21.00 33.62 21.19
CA PRO A 72 21.27 32.65 22.25
C PRO A 72 22.18 31.53 21.77
N LYS A 73 23.00 30.98 22.67
CA LYS A 73 23.97 29.93 22.37
C LYS A 73 23.33 28.73 21.66
N ASP A 74 22.15 28.32 22.13
CA ASP A 74 21.41 27.18 21.61
C ASP A 74 19.87 27.38 21.70
N LEU A 75 19.14 26.44 21.08
CA LEU A 75 17.67 26.42 21.10
C LEU A 75 17.11 26.21 22.51
N GLU A 76 17.84 25.54 23.39
CA GLU A 76 17.38 25.22 24.74
C GLU A 76 17.26 26.51 25.56
N GLN A 77 18.32 27.33 25.54
CA GLN A 77 18.32 28.64 26.16
C GLN A 77 17.25 29.56 25.56
N ALA A 78 17.06 29.54 24.23
CA ALA A 78 16.01 30.34 23.58
C ALA A 78 14.60 29.94 24.04
N LEU A 79 14.35 28.63 24.16
CA LEU A 79 13.08 28.10 24.67
C LEU A 79 12.87 28.45 26.15
N ASP A 80 13.91 28.38 26.98
CA ASP A 80 13.83 28.74 28.39
C ASP A 80 13.47 30.24 28.58
N ILE A 81 14.06 31.13 27.77
CA ILE A 81 13.74 32.57 27.79
C ILE A 81 12.27 32.82 27.40
N LEU A 82 11.77 32.11 26.37
CA LEU A 82 10.37 32.19 25.95
C LEU A 82 9.40 31.60 26.99
N GLN A 83 9.80 30.54 27.70
CA GLN A 83 8.98 29.98 28.79
C GLN A 83 8.84 30.94 29.97
N LEU A 84 9.86 31.75 30.24
CA LEU A 84 9.80 32.79 31.27
C LEU A 84 8.90 33.96 30.86
N ASN A 85 8.74 34.22 29.56
CA ASN A 85 7.95 35.33 29.01
C ASN A 85 7.00 34.83 27.90
N PRO A 86 5.92 34.12 28.25
CA PRO A 86 5.05 33.44 27.28
C PRO A 86 4.27 34.39 26.36
N ASP A 87 4.12 35.66 26.75
CA ASP A 87 3.43 36.68 25.97
C ASP A 87 4.33 37.31 24.88
N ASP A 88 5.66 37.16 24.99
CA ASP A 88 6.61 37.69 24.03
C ASP A 88 6.78 36.74 22.83
N SER A 89 6.60 37.27 21.61
CA SER A 89 6.83 36.51 20.37
C SER A 89 8.29 36.48 19.92
N SER A 90 9.15 37.26 20.57
CA SER A 90 10.55 37.48 20.18
C SER A 90 11.37 37.89 21.39
N ILE A 91 12.65 37.53 21.37
CA ILE A 91 13.60 37.72 22.49
C ILE A 91 14.70 38.73 22.12
N GLY A 92 15.46 39.19 23.11
CA GLY A 92 16.49 40.20 22.90
C GLY A 92 15.92 41.61 22.71
N PRO A 93 16.69 42.57 22.15
CA PRO A 93 18.00 42.40 21.50
C PRO A 93 19.13 42.03 22.48
N PHE A 94 20.14 41.30 22.00
CA PHE A 94 21.31 40.90 22.78
C PHE A 94 22.52 41.79 22.49
N GLN A 95 23.31 42.10 23.51
CA GLN A 95 24.55 42.87 23.43
C GLN A 95 25.78 41.94 23.40
N ASP A 96 26.90 42.39 22.82
CA ASP A 96 28.14 41.58 22.73
C ASP A 96 28.69 41.12 24.10
N THR A 97 28.32 41.82 25.17
CA THR A 97 28.74 41.51 26.54
C THR A 97 27.85 40.49 27.25
N ASP A 98 26.72 40.09 26.64
CA ASP A 98 25.78 39.18 27.28
C ASP A 98 26.37 37.76 27.36
N ALA A 99 26.17 37.10 28.51
CA ALA A 99 26.62 35.73 28.69
C ALA A 99 25.79 34.77 27.82
N ASN A 100 26.43 33.68 27.35
CA ASN A 100 25.78 32.62 26.58
C ASN A 100 25.14 33.10 25.27
N ILE A 101 25.78 34.02 24.56
CA ILE A 101 25.42 34.38 23.19
C ILE A 101 26.41 33.79 22.19
N LYS A 102 25.99 33.72 20.93
CA LYS A 102 26.85 33.45 19.78
C LYS A 102 26.50 34.39 18.63
N GLN A 103 27.46 34.65 17.76
CA GLN A 103 27.25 35.44 16.55
C GLN A 103 26.91 34.52 15.38
N VAL A 104 25.86 34.86 14.64
CA VAL A 104 25.32 34.02 13.56
C VAL A 104 24.90 34.88 12.39
N LYS A 105 25.03 34.31 11.18
CA LYS A 105 24.56 34.90 9.93
C LYS A 105 23.86 33.85 9.07
N THR A 106 22.67 34.16 8.58
CA THR A 106 21.89 33.29 7.67
C THR A 106 21.18 34.12 6.61
N GLY A 107 20.65 33.48 5.56
CA GLY A 107 19.80 34.14 4.56
C GLY A 107 18.36 34.33 5.03
N TYR A 108 17.56 35.12 4.30
CA TYR A 108 16.11 35.27 4.55
C TYR A 108 15.35 33.95 4.42
N TYR A 109 15.77 33.10 3.48
CA TYR A 109 15.17 31.79 3.23
C TYR A 109 16.12 30.69 3.66
N ILE A 110 15.58 29.68 4.34
CA ILE A 110 16.31 28.46 4.68
C ILE A 110 15.62 27.24 4.07
N PRO A 111 16.37 26.30 3.46
CA PRO A 111 15.80 25.02 3.07
C PRO A 111 15.26 24.27 4.29
N LEU A 112 14.02 23.82 4.21
CA LEU A 112 13.40 23.03 5.27
C LEU A 112 13.52 21.53 4.94
N PRO A 113 14.17 20.72 5.79
CA PRO A 113 14.22 19.28 5.61
C PRO A 113 12.81 18.69 5.54
N HIS A 114 12.59 17.74 4.63
CA HIS A 114 11.26 17.18 4.35
C HIS A 114 10.54 16.67 5.60
N ARG A 115 11.30 16.08 6.54
CA ARG A 115 10.76 15.57 7.81
C ARG A 115 10.05 16.63 8.66
N TYR A 116 10.35 17.92 8.48
CA TYR A 116 9.79 19.01 9.27
C TYR A 116 8.71 19.82 8.54
N VAL A 117 8.48 19.55 7.25
CA VAL A 117 7.54 20.33 6.42
C VAL A 117 6.12 20.34 6.99
N HIS A 118 5.69 19.24 7.60
CA HIS A 118 4.35 19.10 8.18
C HIS A 118 4.13 19.92 9.46
N LEU A 119 5.20 20.41 10.11
CA LEU A 119 5.12 21.16 11.36
C LEU A 119 4.86 22.65 11.15
N VAL A 120 5.09 23.17 9.94
CA VAL A 120 5.08 24.62 9.67
C VAL A 120 3.72 25.10 9.17
N LEU A 121 2.66 24.75 9.90
CA LEU A 121 1.32 25.27 9.68
C LEU A 121 0.91 26.14 10.86
N GLY A 122 1.35 27.41 10.90
CA GLY A 122 0.89 28.43 11.85
C GLY A 122 1.91 28.88 12.91
N ARG A 123 1.45 29.75 13.83
CA ARG A 123 2.25 30.47 14.87
C ARG A 123 3.01 29.55 15.83
N GLN A 124 2.51 28.33 16.07
CA GLN A 124 3.16 27.31 16.90
C GLN A 124 4.42 26.71 16.24
N GLY A 125 4.65 27.03 14.95
CA GLY A 125 5.70 26.45 14.13
C GLY A 125 7.11 26.61 14.67
N PHE A 126 7.45 27.69 15.39
CA PHE A 126 8.78 27.79 16.04
C PHE A 126 8.93 26.75 17.15
N ILE A 127 8.00 26.76 18.12
CA ILE A 127 8.10 25.93 19.33
C ILE A 127 8.08 24.46 18.93
N ASP A 128 7.18 24.09 18.02
CA ASP A 128 7.06 22.73 17.52
C ASP A 128 8.30 22.30 16.75
N LEU A 129 8.86 23.17 15.90
CA LEU A 129 10.06 22.86 15.12
C LEU A 129 11.32 22.80 16.00
N ALA A 130 11.49 23.74 16.92
CA ALA A 130 12.60 23.76 17.87
C ALA A 130 12.55 22.53 18.80
N ALA A 131 11.37 22.18 19.31
CA ALA A 131 11.16 20.98 20.10
C ALA A 131 11.42 19.70 19.28
N ALA A 132 10.96 19.64 18.02
CA ALA A 132 11.20 18.51 17.13
C ALA A 132 12.70 18.30 16.86
N ILE A 133 13.43 19.37 16.50
CA ILE A 133 14.88 19.32 16.25
C ILE A 133 15.65 18.90 17.52
N LYS A 134 15.23 19.40 18.68
CA LYS A 134 15.81 18.99 19.97
C LYS A 134 15.62 17.51 20.24
N ASN A 135 14.38 17.02 20.10
CA ASN A 135 14.02 15.65 20.43
C ASN A 135 14.67 14.61 19.51
N THR A 136 14.98 14.98 18.27
CA THR A 136 15.59 14.07 17.29
C THR A 136 17.11 14.12 17.28
N GLY A 137 17.72 15.13 17.93
CA GLY A 137 19.18 15.31 17.93
C GLY A 137 19.73 15.98 16.67
N ASP A 138 18.87 16.41 15.75
CA ASP A 138 19.24 17.01 14.45
C ASP A 138 19.94 18.36 14.58
N LYS A 139 20.06 18.93 15.79
CA LYS A 139 20.76 20.20 16.03
C LYS A 139 22.21 20.18 15.51
N ILE A 140 22.86 19.01 15.51
CA ILE A 140 24.22 18.82 15.00
C ILE A 140 24.22 18.67 13.47
N GLU A 141 23.21 18.00 12.92
CA GLU A 141 23.13 17.69 11.49
C GLU A 141 22.61 18.87 10.65
N CYS A 142 21.79 19.74 11.25
CA CYS A 142 21.16 20.90 10.63
C CYS A 142 21.54 22.20 11.37
N PRO A 143 22.83 22.59 11.42
CA PRO A 143 23.27 23.79 12.13
C PRO A 143 22.69 25.06 11.50
N GLU A 144 22.53 25.09 10.17
CA GLU A 144 21.98 26.23 9.44
C GLU A 144 20.52 26.51 9.79
N LEU A 145 19.68 25.46 9.86
CA LEU A 145 18.29 25.59 10.27
C LEU A 145 18.18 26.05 11.73
N THR A 146 19.02 25.50 12.60
CA THR A 146 19.08 25.89 14.01
C THR A 146 19.44 27.37 14.18
N ASN A 147 20.47 27.81 13.46
CA ASN A 147 20.92 29.20 13.42
C ASN A 147 19.84 30.14 12.87
N TRP A 148 19.18 29.73 11.79
CA TRP A 148 18.09 30.51 11.20
C TRP A 148 16.90 30.64 12.15
N LEU A 149 16.55 29.56 12.86
CA LEU A 149 15.46 29.58 13.85
C LEU A 149 15.77 30.52 15.02
N LEU A 150 17.00 30.51 15.52
CA LEU A 150 17.44 31.43 16.57
C LEU A 150 17.33 32.89 16.09
N LEU A 151 17.87 33.21 14.91
CA LEU A 151 17.75 34.55 14.32
C LEU A 151 16.30 34.96 14.05
N SER A 152 15.40 34.02 13.76
CA SER A 152 13.99 34.32 13.51
C SER A 152 13.24 34.81 14.77
N LEU A 153 13.82 34.58 15.95
CA LEU A 153 13.27 35.04 17.22
C LEU A 153 13.89 36.34 17.74
N VAL A 154 15.14 36.65 17.36
CA VAL A 154 15.88 37.74 17.99
C VAL A 154 15.50 39.08 17.37
N ARG A 155 15.09 40.04 18.20
CA ARG A 155 14.78 41.41 17.77
C ARG A 155 16.04 42.12 17.30
N ALA A 156 15.94 42.85 16.18
CA ALA A 156 17.04 43.68 15.66
C ALA A 156 17.40 44.86 16.59
N GLY A 157 16.48 45.25 17.47
CA GLY A 157 16.59 46.38 18.38
C GLY A 157 15.38 46.47 19.31
N ALA A 158 15.42 47.39 20.27
CA ALA A 158 14.31 47.57 21.21
C ALA A 158 13.01 47.94 20.46
N GLY A 159 11.99 47.09 20.56
CA GLY A 159 10.70 47.27 19.88
C GLY A 159 10.72 47.01 18.36
N ALA A 160 11.86 46.59 17.80
CA ALA A 160 11.96 46.23 16.39
C ALA A 160 11.60 44.74 16.17
N PRO A 161 11.07 44.37 14.98
CA PRO A 161 10.90 42.98 14.61
C PRO A 161 12.27 42.27 14.46
N PRO A 162 12.27 40.93 14.38
CA PRO A 162 13.49 40.19 14.04
C PRO A 162 14.06 40.60 12.68
N THR A 163 15.38 40.57 12.54
CA THR A 163 16.06 41.02 11.30
C THR A 163 15.73 40.15 10.09
N LEU A 164 15.42 38.86 10.32
CA LEU A 164 14.96 37.95 9.27
C LEU A 164 13.51 38.22 8.82
N ALA A 165 12.76 39.06 9.53
CA ALA A 165 11.36 39.28 9.24
C ALA A 165 11.20 40.12 7.97
N THR A 166 10.54 39.55 6.97
CA THR A 166 10.29 40.19 5.67
C THR A 166 8.80 40.49 5.49
N THR A 167 8.46 41.34 4.54
CA THR A 167 7.07 41.55 4.14
C THR A 167 6.55 40.35 3.36
N LEU A 168 5.22 40.18 3.34
CA LEU A 168 4.60 39.11 2.55
C LEU A 168 5.04 39.19 1.07
N PRO A 169 5.52 38.08 0.48
CA PRO A 169 5.91 38.06 -0.93
C PRO A 169 4.73 38.41 -1.85
N ASP A 170 5.04 39.15 -2.92
CA ASP A 170 4.04 39.58 -3.88
C ASP A 170 3.36 38.39 -4.57
N ARG A 171 2.05 38.48 -4.74
CA ARG A 171 1.31 37.52 -5.57
C ARG A 171 1.51 37.92 -7.03
N PRO A 172 1.81 36.95 -7.93
CA PRO A 172 1.95 37.26 -9.33
C PRO A 172 0.67 37.85 -9.89
N PHE A 173 0.82 38.74 -10.87
CA PHE A 173 -0.29 39.19 -11.70
C PHE A 173 -1.00 37.98 -12.32
N ASN A 174 -2.30 38.12 -12.62
CA ASN A 174 -3.11 37.06 -13.19
C ASN A 174 -2.72 36.75 -14.66
N ASP A 175 -1.55 36.15 -14.85
CA ASP A 175 -0.98 35.74 -16.13
C ASP A 175 -1.36 34.28 -16.42
N ALA A 176 -2.11 34.08 -17.51
CA ALA A 176 -2.58 32.75 -17.92
C ALA A 176 -1.42 31.82 -18.33
N ALA A 177 -0.40 32.34 -19.00
CA ALA A 177 0.75 31.56 -19.44
C ALA A 177 1.59 31.08 -18.23
N LEU A 178 1.76 31.95 -17.22
CA LEU A 178 2.37 31.56 -15.95
C LEU A 178 1.58 30.43 -15.27
N LYS A 179 0.24 30.55 -15.21
CA LYS A 179 -0.61 29.51 -14.60
C LYS A 179 -0.50 28.16 -15.32
N VAL A 180 -0.46 28.16 -16.65
CA VAL A 180 -0.27 26.94 -17.46
C VAL A 180 1.09 26.30 -17.16
N GLN A 181 2.19 27.06 -17.27
CA GLN A 181 3.53 26.53 -16.98
C GLN A 181 3.62 25.97 -15.55
N ARG A 182 3.01 26.65 -14.58
CA ARG A 182 3.02 26.23 -13.18
C ARG A 182 2.16 24.99 -12.94
N ARG A 183 1.06 24.82 -13.68
CA ARG A 183 0.28 23.58 -13.69
C ARG A 183 1.11 22.41 -14.23
N GLU A 184 1.82 22.60 -15.33
CA GLU A 184 2.68 21.56 -15.91
C GLU A 184 3.76 21.10 -14.93
N LEU A 185 4.39 22.03 -14.20
CA LEU A 185 5.36 21.70 -13.15
C LEU A 185 4.72 20.90 -12.01
N LEU A 186 3.50 21.25 -11.58
CA LEU A 186 2.77 20.47 -10.58
C LEU A 186 2.47 19.06 -11.07
N GLU A 187 2.02 18.91 -12.31
CA GLU A 187 1.72 17.61 -12.91
C GLU A 187 2.96 16.74 -13.13
N GLN A 188 4.13 17.34 -13.34
CA GLN A 188 5.40 16.61 -13.37
C GLN A 188 5.76 16.04 -11.99
N HIS A 189 5.52 16.81 -10.93
CA HIS A 189 5.78 16.36 -9.56
C HIS A 189 4.70 15.43 -9.00
N LEU A 190 3.47 15.57 -9.50
CA LEU A 190 2.28 14.83 -9.08
C LEU A 190 1.56 14.30 -10.32
N PRO A 191 2.03 13.20 -10.95
CA PRO A 191 1.43 12.69 -12.18
C PRO A 191 -0.05 12.31 -12.02
N GLY A 192 -0.48 11.90 -10.82
CA GLY A 192 -1.87 11.63 -10.49
C GLY A 192 -2.79 12.86 -10.53
N LEU A 193 -2.25 14.08 -10.62
CA LEU A 193 -3.05 15.29 -10.84
C LEU A 193 -3.65 15.33 -12.26
N LYS A 194 -2.97 14.73 -13.25
CA LYS A 194 -3.49 14.57 -14.62
C LYS A 194 -4.68 13.61 -14.66
N GLU A 195 -4.75 12.67 -13.73
CA GLU A 195 -5.82 11.66 -13.63
C GLU A 195 -7.12 12.20 -12.99
N ALA A 196 -7.28 13.53 -12.87
CA ALA A 196 -8.54 14.15 -12.47
C ALA A 196 -9.64 14.12 -13.56
N SER A 197 -9.51 13.28 -14.60
CA SER A 197 -10.69 12.53 -15.01
C SER A 197 -10.83 11.37 -14.02
N LEU A 198 -11.49 11.63 -12.89
CA LEU A 198 -12.13 10.55 -12.11
C LEU A 198 -12.66 9.55 -13.15
N PRO A 199 -12.31 8.26 -13.09
CA PRO A 199 -13.01 7.30 -13.93
C PRO A 199 -14.46 7.56 -13.62
N SER A 200 -15.23 8.01 -14.64
CA SER A 200 -16.65 8.26 -14.48
C SER A 200 -17.23 7.09 -13.68
N MET A 201 -18.22 7.28 -12.80
CA MET A 201 -18.74 6.17 -11.98
C MET A 201 -18.95 4.86 -12.79
N LEU A 202 -19.21 4.96 -14.10
CA LEU A 202 -19.15 3.90 -15.09
C LEU A 202 -17.84 3.08 -15.12
N GLY A 203 -16.66 3.69 -15.14
CA GLY A 203 -15.35 3.01 -15.13
C GLY A 203 -15.08 2.23 -13.83
N ILE A 204 -15.47 2.80 -12.69
CA ILE A 204 -15.39 2.10 -11.39
C ILE A 204 -16.42 0.95 -11.33
N GLN A 205 -17.64 1.17 -11.82
CA GLN A 205 -18.66 0.13 -11.93
C GLN A 205 -18.24 -0.99 -12.90
N GLN A 206 -17.58 -0.66 -14.01
CA GLN A 206 -17.09 -1.66 -14.97
C GLN A 206 -15.92 -2.47 -14.40
N SER A 207 -14.96 -1.85 -13.71
CA SER A 207 -13.85 -2.59 -13.10
C SER A 207 -14.32 -3.48 -11.95
N LEU A 208 -15.29 -3.00 -11.15
CA LEU A 208 -15.92 -3.78 -10.10
C LEU A 208 -16.72 -4.95 -10.69
N ALA A 209 -17.51 -4.72 -11.74
CA ALA A 209 -18.27 -5.77 -12.43
C ALA A 209 -17.35 -6.82 -13.05
N GLN A 210 -16.20 -6.42 -13.61
CA GLN A 210 -15.20 -7.37 -14.13
C GLN A 210 -14.56 -8.19 -13.00
N SER A 211 -14.26 -7.55 -11.88
CA SER A 211 -13.67 -8.22 -10.70
C SER A 211 -14.63 -9.21 -10.06
N VAL A 212 -15.91 -8.84 -9.92
CA VAL A 212 -16.98 -9.71 -9.42
C VAL A 212 -17.23 -10.88 -10.39
N ASN A 213 -17.26 -10.63 -11.70
CA ASN A 213 -17.40 -11.69 -12.70
C ASN A 213 -16.23 -12.68 -12.67
N LYS A 214 -15.00 -12.18 -12.47
CA LYS A 214 -13.82 -13.04 -12.31
C LYS A 214 -13.95 -13.90 -11.06
N LEU A 215 -14.36 -13.32 -9.93
CA LEU A 215 -14.55 -14.07 -8.68
C LEU A 215 -15.64 -15.15 -8.81
N VAL A 216 -16.78 -14.83 -9.42
CA VAL A 216 -17.87 -15.79 -9.66
C VAL A 216 -17.43 -16.94 -10.57
N ARG A 217 -16.66 -16.66 -11.63
CA ARG A 217 -16.07 -17.70 -12.48
C ARG A 217 -15.12 -18.59 -11.70
N THR A 218 -14.24 -17.99 -10.90
CA THR A 218 -13.27 -18.72 -10.07
C THR A 218 -13.98 -19.62 -9.05
N GLN A 219 -15.08 -19.15 -8.47
CA GLN A 219 -15.89 -19.91 -7.50
C GLN A 219 -16.63 -21.08 -8.18
N LYS A 220 -17.22 -20.87 -9.37
CA LYS A 220 -17.83 -21.95 -10.16
C LYS A 220 -16.80 -22.99 -10.60
N ASP A 221 -15.62 -22.57 -11.01
CA ASP A 221 -14.53 -23.48 -11.38
C ASP A 221 -14.02 -24.29 -10.18
N ALA A 222 -13.94 -23.67 -9.00
CA ALA A 222 -13.59 -24.38 -7.77
C ALA A 222 -14.67 -25.41 -7.38
N GLN A 223 -15.95 -25.04 -7.51
CA GLN A 223 -17.07 -25.92 -7.18
C GLN A 223 -17.16 -27.11 -8.15
N THR A 224 -17.02 -26.88 -9.45
CA THR A 224 -17.01 -27.97 -10.46
C THR A 224 -15.84 -28.93 -10.27
N LYS A 225 -14.65 -28.41 -9.92
CA LYS A 225 -13.49 -29.25 -9.58
C LYS A 225 -13.73 -30.08 -8.33
N ALA A 226 -14.33 -29.50 -7.28
CA ALA A 226 -14.68 -30.22 -6.05
C ALA A 226 -15.70 -31.34 -6.34
N THR A 227 -16.77 -31.06 -7.09
CA THR A 227 -17.76 -32.09 -7.46
C THR A 227 -17.17 -33.18 -8.36
N ALA A 228 -16.26 -32.83 -9.28
CA ALA A 228 -15.57 -33.81 -10.11
C ALA A 228 -14.61 -34.69 -9.29
N GLN A 229 -13.96 -34.13 -8.27
CA GLN A 229 -13.07 -34.87 -7.38
C GLN A 229 -13.86 -35.77 -6.41
N GLU A 230 -15.00 -35.32 -5.90
CA GLU A 230 -15.91 -36.16 -5.12
C GLU A 230 -16.46 -37.31 -5.97
N ALA A 231 -16.88 -37.06 -7.21
CA ALA A 231 -17.32 -38.11 -8.13
C ALA A 231 -16.23 -39.15 -8.40
N LYS A 232 -14.96 -38.72 -8.55
CA LYS A 232 -13.80 -39.63 -8.68
C LYS A 232 -13.53 -40.42 -7.40
N SER A 233 -13.74 -39.82 -6.22
CA SER A 233 -13.53 -40.50 -4.93
C SER A 233 -14.58 -41.56 -4.61
N LYS A 234 -15.79 -41.44 -5.19
CA LYS A 234 -16.92 -42.37 -5.01
C LYS A 234 -16.99 -43.47 -6.08
N ALA A 235 -16.16 -43.42 -7.13
CA ALA A 235 -16.11 -44.46 -8.14
C ALA A 235 -15.45 -45.75 -7.57
N PRO A 236 -15.98 -46.95 -7.88
CA PRO A 236 -15.36 -48.21 -7.45
C PRO A 236 -13.92 -48.30 -7.98
N LYS A 237 -12.97 -48.72 -7.13
CA LYS A 237 -11.56 -48.83 -7.51
C LYS A 237 -11.41 -49.87 -8.62
N SER A 238 -10.88 -49.46 -9.77
CA SER A 238 -10.51 -50.38 -10.84
C SER A 238 -9.43 -51.35 -10.35
N VAL A 239 -9.32 -52.52 -11.00
CA VAL A 239 -8.29 -53.53 -10.71
C VAL A 239 -6.89 -52.91 -10.80
N ASP A 240 -6.65 -52.03 -11.78
CA ASP A 240 -5.43 -51.22 -11.91
C ASP A 240 -5.17 -50.30 -10.72
N GLY A 241 -6.21 -49.66 -10.20
CA GLY A 241 -6.11 -48.76 -9.04
C GLY A 241 -5.89 -49.50 -7.72
N PHE A 242 -6.36 -50.75 -7.60
CA PHE A 242 -6.20 -51.56 -6.39
C PHE A 242 -4.83 -52.25 -6.31
N PHE A 243 -4.40 -52.91 -7.39
CA PHE A 243 -3.12 -53.64 -7.45
C PHE A 243 -1.94 -52.76 -7.88
N GLY A 244 -2.21 -51.61 -8.50
CA GLY A 244 -1.20 -50.64 -8.89
C GLY A 244 -0.07 -51.26 -9.72
N PRO A 245 1.20 -50.92 -9.45
CA PRO A 245 2.35 -51.47 -10.20
C PRO A 245 2.52 -52.99 -10.10
N MET A 246 1.89 -53.64 -9.11
CA MET A 246 1.98 -55.09 -8.91
C MET A 246 1.14 -55.87 -9.93
N LEU A 247 0.15 -55.22 -10.54
CA LEU A 247 -0.74 -55.86 -11.51
C LEU A 247 0.02 -56.42 -12.72
N HIS A 248 0.97 -55.67 -13.28
CA HIS A 248 1.78 -56.14 -14.41
C HIS A 248 2.62 -57.37 -14.06
N LYS A 249 3.13 -57.44 -12.83
CA LYS A 249 3.86 -58.63 -12.35
C LYS A 249 2.92 -59.82 -12.22
N LEU A 250 1.74 -59.61 -11.66
CA LEU A 250 0.75 -60.66 -11.49
C LEU A 250 0.27 -61.22 -12.84
N LEU A 251 -0.08 -60.35 -13.79
CA LEU A 251 -0.46 -60.74 -15.15
C LEU A 251 0.66 -61.53 -15.85
N SER A 252 1.92 -61.13 -15.65
CA SER A 252 3.06 -61.86 -16.22
C SER A 252 3.24 -63.26 -15.64
N VAL A 253 2.98 -63.46 -14.34
CA VAL A 253 3.05 -64.77 -13.67
C VAL A 253 1.89 -65.67 -14.10
N LEU A 254 0.71 -65.08 -14.29
CA LEU A 254 -0.50 -65.80 -14.74
C LEU A 254 -0.55 -65.96 -16.28
N HIS A 255 0.44 -65.45 -17.00
CA HIS A 255 0.53 -65.43 -18.46
C HIS A 255 -0.68 -64.77 -19.17
N PHE A 256 -1.30 -63.78 -18.53
CA PHE A 256 -2.38 -62.98 -19.12
C PHE A 256 -1.82 -61.73 -19.81
N GLN A 257 -2.39 -61.36 -20.97
CA GLN A 257 -1.98 -60.16 -21.70
C GLN A 257 -2.68 -58.89 -21.21
N ASP A 258 -3.91 -59.01 -20.70
CA ASP A 258 -4.69 -57.90 -20.16
C ASP A 258 -5.62 -58.38 -19.04
N THR A 259 -6.06 -57.44 -18.21
CA THR A 259 -7.06 -57.58 -17.15
C THR A 259 -8.39 -58.18 -17.61
N SER A 260 -8.74 -58.06 -18.90
CA SER A 260 -9.94 -58.68 -19.47
C SER A 260 -9.89 -60.21 -19.53
N GLN A 261 -8.69 -60.80 -19.40
CA GLN A 261 -8.50 -62.26 -19.35
C GLN A 261 -8.56 -62.80 -17.92
N CYS A 262 -8.60 -61.91 -16.92
CA CYS A 262 -8.75 -62.30 -15.52
C CYS A 262 -10.20 -62.68 -15.24
N SER A 263 -10.40 -63.68 -14.37
CA SER A 263 -11.72 -64.04 -13.85
C SER A 263 -12.41 -62.82 -13.20
N PRO A 264 -13.75 -62.68 -13.32
CA PRO A 264 -14.50 -61.56 -12.71
C PRO A 264 -14.27 -61.41 -11.20
N VAL A 265 -13.87 -62.49 -10.52
CA VAL A 265 -13.46 -62.52 -9.11
C VAL A 265 -12.40 -61.45 -8.78
N TRP A 266 -11.48 -61.14 -9.70
CA TRP A 266 -10.44 -60.12 -9.48
C TRP A 266 -11.00 -58.70 -9.41
N SER A 267 -12.05 -58.41 -10.19
CA SER A 267 -12.75 -57.12 -10.16
C SER A 267 -13.61 -56.97 -8.90
N GLU A 268 -14.28 -58.04 -8.49
CA GLU A 268 -15.04 -58.08 -7.24
C GLU A 268 -14.10 -57.93 -6.04
N TRP A 269 -12.96 -58.62 -6.05
CA TRP A 269 -11.95 -58.52 -5.01
C TRP A 269 -11.41 -57.09 -4.86
N ALA A 270 -11.11 -56.41 -5.97
CA ALA A 270 -10.61 -55.04 -5.99
C ALA A 270 -11.65 -54.00 -5.50
N SER A 271 -12.94 -54.31 -5.65
CA SER A 271 -14.05 -53.43 -5.26
C SER A 271 -14.40 -53.48 -3.77
N GLN A 272 -13.98 -54.55 -3.07
CA GLN A 272 -14.30 -54.75 -1.66
C GLN A 272 -13.32 -54.07 -0.70
N SER A 273 -13.78 -53.77 0.51
CA SER A 273 -12.91 -53.25 1.58
C SER A 273 -11.92 -54.34 2.04
N LYS A 274 -10.73 -53.94 2.54
CA LYS A 274 -9.65 -54.85 3.00
C LYS A 274 -10.08 -55.93 4.00
N LYS A 275 -11.23 -55.78 4.65
CA LYS A 275 -11.75 -56.71 5.66
C LYS A 275 -12.54 -57.89 5.05
N ASN A 276 -13.18 -57.68 3.89
CA ASN A 276 -14.09 -58.66 3.27
C ASN A 276 -13.52 -59.21 1.95
N ASN A 277 -12.32 -58.77 1.57
CA ASN A 277 -11.74 -59.06 0.28
C ASN A 277 -11.28 -60.53 0.19
N LEU A 278 -10.82 -61.12 1.29
CA LEU A 278 -10.44 -62.54 1.37
C LEU A 278 -11.66 -63.48 1.29
N ASP A 279 -12.82 -63.06 1.81
CA ASP A 279 -14.07 -63.84 1.73
C ASP A 279 -14.51 -64.06 0.27
N VAL A 280 -14.27 -63.07 -0.61
CA VAL A 280 -14.55 -63.17 -2.05
C VAL A 280 -13.69 -64.26 -2.69
N LEU A 281 -12.40 -64.31 -2.36
CA LEU A 281 -11.50 -65.35 -2.87
C LEU A 281 -11.84 -66.73 -2.31
N GLU A 282 -12.15 -66.82 -1.01
CA GLU A 282 -12.53 -68.08 -0.39
C GLU A 282 -13.82 -68.65 -0.98
N THR A 283 -14.82 -67.79 -1.22
CA THR A 283 -16.08 -68.16 -1.86
C THR A 283 -15.85 -68.65 -3.30
N ALA A 284 -15.02 -67.93 -4.06
CA ALA A 284 -14.64 -68.34 -5.42
C ALA A 284 -13.92 -69.70 -5.43
N LEU A 285 -12.95 -69.92 -4.54
CA LEU A 285 -12.22 -71.19 -4.44
C LEU A 285 -13.13 -72.35 -4.04
N ARG A 286 -14.03 -72.15 -3.08
CA ARG A 286 -15.03 -73.18 -2.69
C ARG A 286 -15.99 -73.51 -3.83
N SER A 287 -16.41 -72.51 -4.60
CA SER A 287 -17.26 -72.73 -5.78
C SER A 287 -16.55 -73.53 -6.88
N GLN A 288 -15.25 -73.28 -7.07
CA GLN A 288 -14.43 -73.97 -8.06
C GLN A 288 -14.16 -75.42 -7.63
N ALA A 289 -13.82 -75.65 -6.36
CA ALA A 289 -13.65 -76.99 -5.79
C ALA A 289 -14.95 -77.82 -5.83
N SER A 290 -16.11 -77.18 -5.64
CA SER A 290 -17.41 -77.84 -5.79
C SER A 290 -17.71 -78.21 -7.24
N SER A 291 -17.28 -77.39 -8.21
CA SER A 291 -17.45 -77.67 -9.64
C SER A 291 -16.57 -78.84 -10.14
N GLU A 292 -15.36 -78.99 -9.59
CA GLU A 292 -14.45 -80.10 -9.92
C GLU A 292 -14.88 -81.42 -9.26
N ALA A 293 -15.44 -81.37 -8.04
CA ALA A 293 -16.07 -82.53 -7.39
C ALA A 293 -17.32 -83.04 -8.14
N THR A 294 -17.97 -82.19 -8.93
CA THR A 294 -19.18 -82.53 -9.70
C THR A 294 -18.86 -83.20 -11.05
N MET A 295 -17.62 -83.08 -11.58
CA MET A 295 -17.19 -83.82 -12.79
C MET A 295 -16.67 -85.25 -12.49
N GLY A 296 -16.46 -85.60 -11.21
CA GLY A 296 -15.88 -86.89 -10.78
C GLY A 296 -16.88 -87.99 -10.39
N PHE A 297 -18.19 -87.73 -10.35
CA PHE A 297 -19.21 -88.74 -10.06
C PHE A 297 -20.42 -88.57 -10.99
N GLY A 298 -20.52 -89.43 -12.00
CA GLY A 298 -21.79 -89.65 -12.66
C GLY A 298 -22.77 -90.33 -11.72
N ILE A 299 -24.03 -89.90 -11.73
CA ILE A 299 -25.23 -90.75 -11.64
C ILE A 299 -26.41 -89.91 -12.15
N THR A 300 -27.00 -90.42 -13.23
CA THR A 300 -28.33 -90.13 -13.77
C THR A 300 -29.40 -90.27 -12.69
N HIS A 301 -30.32 -89.29 -12.55
CA HIS A 301 -31.74 -89.59 -12.36
C HIS A 301 -32.66 -88.39 -12.58
N CYS A 302 -33.64 -88.59 -13.47
CA CYS A 302 -34.84 -87.78 -13.65
C CYS A 302 -35.75 -87.85 -12.41
N HIS A 303 -36.40 -86.75 -12.00
CA HIS A 303 -37.88 -86.62 -12.01
C HIS A 303 -38.38 -85.27 -11.40
N SER A 304 -39.21 -84.58 -12.19
CA SER A 304 -40.48 -83.88 -11.83
C SER A 304 -40.66 -83.12 -10.51
N GLY A 305 -41.11 -81.87 -10.65
CA GLY A 305 -42.47 -81.51 -10.20
C GLY A 305 -42.63 -80.47 -9.07
N LEU A 306 -43.21 -79.33 -9.46
CA LEU A 306 -44.19 -78.50 -8.73
C LEU A 306 -43.76 -77.66 -7.53
N GLY A 307 -44.11 -76.36 -7.60
CA GLY A 307 -44.87 -75.74 -6.51
C GLY A 307 -44.36 -74.39 -5.97
N GLU A 308 -45.05 -73.34 -6.41
CA GLU A 308 -45.55 -72.21 -5.59
C GLU A 308 -44.63 -71.02 -5.23
N ASP A 309 -44.91 -69.94 -5.98
CA ASP A 309 -45.45 -68.66 -5.48
C ASP A 309 -44.57 -67.72 -4.65
N SER A 310 -43.91 -66.84 -5.40
CA SER A 310 -43.58 -65.47 -5.01
C SER A 310 -44.78 -64.55 -5.23
N GLU A 311 -45.02 -63.58 -4.34
CA GLU A 311 -44.99 -62.14 -4.66
C GLU A 311 -45.54 -61.26 -3.53
N GLY A 312 -44.97 -60.06 -3.44
CA GLY A 312 -45.76 -58.86 -3.16
C GLY A 312 -45.42 -58.13 -1.85
N GLY A 313 -45.23 -56.81 -1.97
CA GLY A 313 -45.59 -55.92 -0.86
C GLY A 313 -44.63 -54.77 -0.52
N GLU A 314 -44.36 -53.90 -1.48
CA GLU A 314 -44.69 -52.47 -1.38
C GLU A 314 -44.64 -51.73 -0.01
N THR A 315 -43.66 -50.82 0.10
CA THR A 315 -43.82 -49.35 0.29
C THR A 315 -44.38 -48.68 1.58
N TRP A 316 -43.88 -47.44 1.77
CA TRP A 316 -44.45 -46.25 2.45
C TRP A 316 -44.36 -46.10 3.98
N LYS A 317 -43.53 -45.15 4.44
CA LYS A 317 -43.91 -43.77 4.88
C LYS A 317 -42.71 -43.14 5.63
N GLN A 318 -42.14 -42.02 5.19
CA GLN A 318 -42.59 -40.62 5.31
C GLN A 318 -42.59 -40.06 6.75
N GLN A 319 -41.77 -39.01 6.92
CA GLN A 319 -41.96 -37.81 7.74
C GLN A 319 -42.16 -37.95 9.26
N HIS A 320 -41.21 -37.41 10.02
CA HIS A 320 -41.31 -36.04 10.55
C HIS A 320 -39.94 -35.51 10.99
#